data_AF-A0A1E2WVM2-F1
#
_entry.id   AF-A0A1E2WVM2-F1
#
_cell.length_a   1.000
_cell.length_b   1.000
_cell.length_c   1.000
_cell.angle_alpha   90.00
_cell.angle_beta   90.00
_cell.angle_gamma   90.00
#
_symmetry.space_group_name_H-M   'P 1'
#
loop_
_entity.id
_entity.type
_entity.pdbx_description
1 polymer ?
#
loop_
_entity_poly.entity_id
_entity_poly.type
_entity_poly.pdbx_seq_one_letter_code
_entity_poly.pdbx_strand_id
1 'polypeptide(L)' 'MLIKNKNMLKRTQSEELVKIFEKACEGMAEKGYKDYDFCGMEWDDERDKWEVTFFTEHGSISFVVVCVTPANNGYQIS' A
#
# COMPACT_ATOMS: atom_id res chain seq x y z
N MET A 1 -12.38 -16.44 -32.13
CA MET A 1 -13.00 -15.82 -30.93
C MET A 1 -12.09 -16.07 -29.74
N LEU A 2 -11.82 -15.01 -28.95
CA LEU A 2 -11.36 -14.99 -27.55
C LEU A 2 -9.93 -15.46 -27.19
N ILE A 3 -9.14 -14.50 -26.70
CA ILE A 3 -8.59 -14.58 -25.34
C ILE A 3 -8.93 -13.24 -24.65
N LYS A 4 -9.74 -13.30 -23.59
CA LYS A 4 -10.06 -12.14 -22.73
C LYS A 4 -8.79 -11.76 -21.95
N ASN A 5 -8.26 -10.57 -22.20
CA ASN A 5 -7.44 -9.85 -21.22
C ASN A 5 -8.31 -9.52 -20.02
N LYS A 6 -8.48 -10.47 -19.09
CA LYS A 6 -9.48 -10.34 -18.03
C LYS A 6 -8.97 -9.61 -16.78
N ASN A 7 -7.65 -9.52 -16.54
CA ASN A 7 -7.11 -9.02 -15.26
C ASN A 7 -5.89 -8.08 -15.39
N MET A 8 -5.71 -7.37 -16.51
CA MET A 8 -4.70 -6.31 -16.55
C MET A 8 -5.29 -5.03 -15.94
N LEU A 9 -4.69 -4.56 -14.85
CA LEU A 9 -4.96 -3.23 -14.31
C LEU A 9 -4.79 -2.20 -15.43
N LYS A 10 -5.74 -1.26 -15.52
CA LYS A 10 -5.56 -0.13 -16.43
C LYS A 10 -4.32 0.62 -15.98
N ARG A 11 -3.53 1.12 -16.93
CA ARG A 11 -2.27 1.86 -16.65
C ARG A 11 -2.43 2.91 -15.54
N THR A 12 -3.52 3.66 -15.57
CA THR A 12 -3.85 4.66 -14.55
C THR A 12 -4.11 4.07 -13.16
N GLN A 13 -4.72 2.88 -13.07
CA GLN A 13 -4.93 2.20 -11.79
C GLN A 13 -3.61 1.69 -11.22
N SER A 14 -2.73 1.13 -12.05
CA SER A 14 -1.40 0.71 -11.60
C SER A 14 -0.56 1.89 -11.08
N GLU A 15 -0.61 3.03 -11.77
CA GLU A 15 0.08 4.25 -11.34
C GLU A 15 -0.45 4.76 -9.99
N GLU A 16 -1.76 4.68 -9.73
CA GLU A 16 -2.33 5.02 -8.42
C GLU A 16 -1.91 4.05 -7.31
N LEU A 17 -1.91 2.74 -7.58
CA LEU A 17 -1.45 1.74 -6.61
C LEU A 17 0.03 1.93 -6.23
N VAL A 18 0.87 2.35 -7.19
CA VAL A 18 2.27 2.68 -6.91
C VAL A 18 2.37 3.89 -5.97
N LYS A 19 1.59 4.96 -6.18
CA LYS A 19 1.61 6.13 -5.29
C LYS A 19 1.18 5.80 -3.87
N ILE A 20 0.17 4.95 -3.71
CA ILE A 20 -0.28 4.47 -2.40
C ILE A 20 0.84 3.68 -1.71
N PHE A 21 1.48 2.77 -2.45
CA PHE A 21 2.61 1.99 -1.96
C PHE A 21 3.79 2.87 -1.55
N GLU A 22 4.19 3.83 -2.39
CA GLU A 22 5.25 4.80 -2.08
C GLU A 22 4.93 5.58 -0.80
N LYS A 23 3.68 6.02 -0.64
CA LYS A 23 3.25 6.72 0.57
C LYS A 23 3.28 5.83 1.81
N ALA A 24 2.97 4.55 1.67
CA ALA A 24 3.06 3.59 2.77
C ALA A 24 4.53 3.33 3.17
N CYS A 25 5.46 3.29 2.20
CA CYS A 25 6.89 3.18 2.45
C CYS A 25 7.43 4.41 3.22
N GLU A 26 6.94 5.61 2.93
CA GLU A 26 7.24 6.81 3.74
C GLU A 26 6.81 6.61 5.20
N GLY A 27 5.62 6.04 5.44
CA GLY A 27 5.14 5.76 6.79
C GLY A 27 5.96 4.71 7.54
N MET A 28 6.53 3.73 6.82
CA MET A 28 7.50 2.80 7.40
C MET A 28 8.78 3.51 7.80
N ALA A 29 9.29 4.41 6.95
CA ALA A 29 10.50 5.19 7.23
C ALA A 29 10.32 6.16 8.40
N GLU A 30 9.17 6.84 8.50
CA GLU A 30 8.82 7.72 9.63
C GLU A 30 8.78 6.97 10.96
N LYS A 31 8.35 5.70 10.94
CA LYS A 31 8.35 4.80 12.11
C LYS A 31 9.71 4.16 12.39
N GLY A 32 10.72 4.44 11.57
CA GLY A 32 12.09 3.95 11.75
C GLY A 32 12.37 2.55 11.21
N TYR A 33 11.43 1.94 10.49
CA TYR A 33 11.65 0.64 9.85
C TYR A 33 12.52 0.81 8.60
N LYS A 34 13.60 0.03 8.52
CA LYS A 34 14.56 0.07 7.41
C LYS A 34 14.61 -1.22 6.60
N ASP A 35 14.35 -2.35 7.26
CA ASP A 35 14.34 -3.68 6.66
C ASP A 35 12.93 -4.26 6.80
N TYR A 36 12.19 -4.25 5.68
CA TYR A 36 10.83 -4.78 5.60
C TYR A 36 10.53 -5.32 4.21
N ASP A 37 9.60 -6.28 4.16
CA ASP A 37 9.09 -6.87 2.94
C ASP A 37 7.61 -6.53 2.73
N PHE A 38 7.25 -6.17 1.51
CA PHE A 38 5.85 -5.94 1.15
C PHE A 38 5.07 -7.26 1.13
N CYS A 39 3.95 -7.31 1.85
CA CYS A 39 3.09 -8.50 1.93
C CYS A 39 1.82 -8.38 1.10
N GLY A 40 1.22 -7.19 1.07
CA GLY A 40 -0.07 -7.00 0.40
C GLY A 40 -0.63 -5.60 0.62
N MET A 41 -1.63 -5.27 -0.19
CA MET A 41 -2.35 -4.02 -0.13
C MET A 41 -3.83 -4.27 -0.44
N GLU A 42 -4.71 -3.74 0.41
CA GLU A 42 -6.15 -3.88 0.28
C GLU A 42 -6.87 -2.57 0.60
N TRP A 43 -8.08 -2.42 0.07
CA TRP A 43 -8.93 -1.27 0.31
C TRP A 43 -9.94 -1.62 1.42
N ASP A 44 -9.95 -0.83 2.49
CA ASP A 44 -10.93 -0.92 3.58
C ASP A 44 -12.10 0.02 3.27
N ASP A 45 -13.17 -0.55 2.69
CA ASP A 45 -14.40 0.16 2.33
C ASP A 45 -15.09 0.82 3.54
N GLU A 46 -14.95 0.28 4.75
CA GLU A 46 -15.61 0.82 5.94
C GLU A 46 -14.93 2.08 6.46
N ARG A 47 -13.61 2.19 6.24
CA ARG A 47 -12.78 3.28 6.76
C ARG A 47 -12.21 4.20 5.68
N ASP A 48 -12.58 3.98 4.42
CA ASP A 48 -12.21 4.79 3.25
C ASP A 48 -10.69 4.98 3.11
N LYS A 49 -9.93 3.90 3.32
CA LYS A 49 -8.46 3.93 3.33
C LYS A 49 -7.87 2.66 2.73
N TRP A 50 -6.63 2.77 2.24
CA TRP A 50 -5.80 1.64 1.86
C TRP A 50 -5.03 1.11 3.07
N GLU A 51 -5.05 -0.20 3.27
CA GLU A 51 -4.22 -0.90 4.24
C GLU A 51 -3.07 -1.59 3.49
N VAL A 52 -1.84 -1.15 3.77
CA VAL A 52 -0.62 -1.69 3.16
C VAL A 52 0.16 -2.44 4.23
N THR A 53 0.33 -3.75 4.03
CA THR A 53 0.94 -4.63 5.02
C THR A 53 2.39 -4.93 4.66
N PHE A 54 3.26 -4.79 5.66
CA PHE A 54 4.67 -5.12 5.58
C PHE A 54 5.05 -6.14 6.64
N PHE A 55 6.00 -7.00 6.31
CA PHE A 55 6.67 -7.88 7.25
C PHE A 55 8.00 -7.25 7.66
N THR A 56 8.36 -7.31 8.93
CA THR A 56 9.66 -6.85 9.42
C THR A 56 10.17 -7.72 10.55
N GLU A 57 11.50 -7.88 10.61
CA GLU A 57 12.21 -8.53 11.72
C GLU A 57 12.83 -7.51 12.68
N HIS A 58 12.50 -6.21 12.53
CA HIS A 58 13.10 -5.13 13.30
C HIS A 58 12.81 -5.26 14.80
N GLY A 59 13.78 -5.81 15.55
CA GLY A 59 13.67 -6.10 16.99
C GLY A 59 12.80 -7.32 17.33
N SER A 60 11.81 -7.66 16.50
CA SER A 60 10.98 -8.86 16.57
C SER A 60 10.26 -9.10 15.25
N ILE A 61 9.89 -10.36 14.98
CA ILE A 61 9.05 -10.72 13.83
C ILE A 61 7.66 -10.11 14.00
N SER A 62 7.25 -9.23 13.09
CA SER A 62 5.95 -8.57 13.15
C SER A 62 5.40 -8.20 11.77
N PHE A 63 4.07 -8.07 11.70
CA PHE A 63 3.37 -7.50 10.56
C PHE A 63 2.94 -6.08 10.92
N VAL A 64 3.36 -5.11 10.11
CA VAL A 64 3.04 -3.70 10.26
C VAL A 64 2.05 -3.30 9.17
N VAL A 65 0.91 -2.77 9.58
CA VAL A 65 -0.08 -2.19 8.65
C VAL A 65 0.10 -0.68 8.63
N VAL A 66 0.30 -0.12 7.44
CA VAL A 66 0.30 1.32 7.20
C VAL A 66 -0.98 1.69 6.48
N CYS A 67 -1.73 2.63 7.08
CA CYS A 67 -2.97 3.12 6.54
C CYS A 67 -2.72 4.37 5.68
N VAL A 68 -3.22 4.37 4.46
CA VAL A 68 -3.06 5.46 3.50
C VAL A 68 -4.43 5.92 3.01
N THR A 69 -4.76 7.19 3.26
CA THR A 69 -6.07 7.77 2.91
C THR A 69 -5.92 8.75 1.75
N PRO A 70 -6.85 8.77 0.77
CA PRO A 70 -6.89 9.82 -0.25
C PRO A 70 -7.01 11.22 0.39
N ALA A 71 -6.33 12.21 -0.18
CA ALA A 71 -6.38 13.60 0.26
C ALA A 71 -6.46 14.55 -0.95
N ASN A 72 -6.84 15.81 -0.72
CA ASN A 72 -7.04 16.81 -1.78
C ASN A 72 -5.84 16.97 -2.74
N ASN A 73 -4.61 16.62 -2.30
CA ASN A 73 -3.37 16.71 -3.09
C ASN A 73 -2.60 15.38 -3.17
N GLY A 74 -3.28 14.22 -3.11
CA GLY A 74 -2.64 12.91 -3.25
C GLY A 74 -3.04 11.97 -2.12
N TYR A 75 -2.07 11.52 -1.33
CA TYR A 75 -2.28 10.52 -0.27
C TYR A 75 -1.61 10.95 1.04
N GLN A 76 -2.21 10.59 2.16
CA GLN A 76 -1.67 10.85 3.50
C GLN A 76 -1.64 9.58 4.35
N ILE A 77 -0.64 9.49 5.23
CA ILE A 77 -0.58 8.42 6.24
C ILE A 77 -1.58 8.77 7.34
N SER A 78 -2.37 7.78 7.76
CA SER A 78 -3.38 7.92 8.82
C SER A 78 -2.92 7.32 10.15
#